data_AF-M7TPV0-F1
#
_entry.id   AF-M7TPV0-F1
#
_cell.length_a   1.000
_cell.length_b   1.000
_cell.length_c   1.000
_cell.angle_alpha   90.00
_cell.angle_beta   90.00
_cell.angle_gamma   90.00
#
_symmetry.space_group_name_H-M   'P 1'
#
loop_
_entity.id
_entity.type
_entity.pdbx_description
1 polymer ?
#
loop_
_entity_poly.entity_id
_entity_poly.type
_entity_poly.pdbx_seq_one_letter_code
_entity_poly.pdbx_strand_id
1 'polypeptide(L)'
;MAAKYLSAANAAALDKDLMSLGAFSLDQLMELAGLSVSQVVYKVHPPSKGRRILVACGPGNNGGDGLVAARHLWHYGYKPTIYYPKQGKNELYQV
;
A
#
# COMPACT_ATOMS: atom_id res chain seq x y z
N MET A 1 -15.50 -19.35 7.81
CA MET A 1 -14.18 -19.87 8.24
C MET A 1 -13.45 -18.78 9.00
N ALA A 2 -12.76 -19.12 10.10
CA ALA A 2 -11.90 -18.17 10.81
C ALA A 2 -10.65 -17.86 9.97
N ALA A 3 -10.16 -16.63 10.03
CA ALA A 3 -8.91 -16.24 9.36
C ALA A 3 -7.73 -17.00 9.97
N LYS A 4 -6.80 -17.46 9.12
CA LYS A 4 -5.53 -18.07 9.54
C LYS A 4 -4.44 -17.02 9.53
N TYR A 5 -3.54 -17.08 10.51
CA TYR A 5 -2.34 -16.24 10.56
C TYR A 5 -1.21 -16.93 9.79
N LEU A 6 -0.44 -16.14 9.03
CA LEU A 6 0.72 -16.63 8.26
C LEU A 6 2.01 -16.24 8.98
N SER A 7 2.99 -17.13 8.97
CA SER A 7 4.38 -16.77 9.31
C SER A 7 4.97 -15.88 8.21
N ALA A 8 6.03 -15.14 8.52
CA ALA A 8 6.72 -14.32 7.52
C ALA A 8 7.22 -15.16 6.32
N ALA A 9 7.71 -16.37 6.57
CA ALA A 9 8.15 -17.29 5.52
C ALA A 9 6.98 -17.72 4.61
N ASN A 10 5.82 -18.03 5.20
CA ASN A 10 4.64 -18.43 4.42
C ASN A 10 4.03 -17.26 3.64
N ALA A 11 4.06 -16.04 4.20
CA ALA A 11 3.61 -14.84 3.48
C ALA A 11 4.50 -14.56 2.26
N ALA A 12 5.82 -14.63 2.42
CA ALA A 12 6.76 -14.44 1.30
C ALA A 12 6.61 -15.53 0.22
N ALA A 13 6.34 -16.78 0.62
CA ALA A 13 6.05 -17.86 -0.32
C ALA A 13 4.76 -17.59 -1.10
N LEU A 14 3.71 -17.15 -0.43
CA LEU A 14 2.44 -16.80 -1.06
C LEU A 14 2.60 -15.64 -2.07
N ASP A 15 3.33 -14.59 -1.71
CA ASP A 15 3.61 -13.47 -2.63
C ASP A 15 4.33 -13.96 -3.89
N LYS A 16 5.31 -14.87 -3.73
CA LYS A 16 6.02 -15.48 -4.85
C LYS A 16 5.08 -16.30 -5.75
N ASP A 17 4.16 -17.06 -5.16
CA ASP A 17 3.19 -17.86 -5.91
C ASP A 17 2.20 -16.97 -6.68
N LEU A 18 1.73 -15.87 -6.07
CA LEU A 18 0.85 -14.89 -6.72
C LEU A 18 1.51 -14.23 -7.94
N MET A 19 2.79 -13.89 -7.84
CA MET A 19 3.53 -13.25 -8.92
C MET A 19 4.02 -14.23 -10.01
N SER A 20 3.94 -15.54 -9.76
CA SER A 20 4.35 -16.56 -10.72
C SER A 20 3.14 -17.31 -11.29
N LEU A 21 2.56 -18.22 -10.50
CA LEU A 21 1.41 -19.02 -10.88
C LEU A 21 0.14 -18.18 -11.02
N GLY A 22 -0.02 -17.16 -10.17
CA GLY A 22 -1.15 -16.23 -10.21
C GLY A 22 -1.06 -15.19 -11.32
N ALA A 23 0.11 -15.07 -11.99
CA ALA A 23 0.38 -14.11 -13.06
C ALA A 23 0.09 -12.63 -12.73
N PHE A 24 0.03 -12.28 -11.44
CA PHE A 24 -0.09 -10.89 -11.02
C PHE A 24 1.26 -10.19 -11.11
N SER A 25 1.28 -8.98 -11.64
CA SER A 25 2.46 -8.13 -11.53
C SER A 25 2.53 -7.44 -10.17
N LEU A 26 3.74 -7.04 -9.77
CA LEU A 26 3.96 -6.41 -8.46
C LEU A 26 3.15 -5.11 -8.30
N ASP A 27 3.06 -4.30 -9.35
CA ASP A 27 2.28 -3.05 -9.38
C ASP A 27 0.77 -3.31 -9.24
N GLN A 28 0.22 -4.39 -9.81
CA GLN A 28 -1.18 -4.77 -9.61
C GLN A 28 -1.48 -5.12 -8.16
N LEU A 29 -0.62 -5.95 -7.53
CA LEU A 29 -0.80 -6.32 -6.12
C LEU A 29 -0.66 -5.09 -5.21
N MET A 30 0.31 -4.22 -5.48
CA MET A 30 0.55 -2.98 -4.75
C MET A 30 -0.61 -1.99 -4.90
N GLU A 31 -1.20 -1.88 -6.10
CA GLU A 31 -2.35 -1.02 -6.35
C GLU A 31 -3.56 -1.44 -5.49
N LEU A 32 -3.81 -2.75 -5.43
CA LEU A 32 -4.89 -3.31 -4.62
C LEU A 32 -4.60 -3.18 -3.12
N ALA A 33 -3.35 -3.41 -2.70
CA ALA A 33 -2.94 -3.28 -1.30
C ALA A 33 -3.10 -1.84 -0.80
N GLY A 34 -2.57 -0.86 -1.55
CA GLY A 34 -2.70 0.56 -1.18
C GLY A 34 -4.14 1.07 -1.22
N LEU A 35 -4.96 0.61 -2.17
CA LEU A 35 -6.41 0.89 -2.18
C LEU A 35 -7.10 0.35 -0.91
N SER A 36 -6.76 -0.87 -0.50
CA SER A 36 -7.31 -1.46 0.74
C SER A 36 -6.94 -0.62 1.97
N VAL A 37 -5.69 -0.16 2.06
CA VAL A 37 -5.23 0.74 3.12
C VAL A 37 -6.04 2.04 3.13
N SER A 38 -6.23 2.69 1.97
CA SER A 38 -6.99 3.95 1.91
C SER A 38 -8.46 3.78 2.29
N GLN A 39 -9.08 2.64 1.94
CA GLN A 39 -10.46 2.33 2.31
C GLN A 39 -10.62 2.16 3.82
N VAL A 40 -9.68 1.48 4.48
CA VAL A 40 -9.70 1.35 5.94
C VAL A 40 -9.56 2.72 6.61
N VAL A 41 -8.62 3.55 6.14
CA VAL A 41 -8.43 4.92 6.65
C VAL A 41 -9.71 5.73 6.50
N TYR A 42 -10.37 5.67 5.33
CA TYR A 42 -11.66 6.35 5.10
C TYR A 42 -12.73 5.91 6.11
N LYS A 43 -12.79 4.61 6.39
CA LYS A 43 -13.78 4.05 7.34
C LYS A 43 -13.51 4.45 8.79
N VAL A 44 -12.27 4.36 9.25
CA VAL A 44 -11.92 4.59 10.67
C VAL A 44 -11.70 6.07 11.00
N HIS A 45 -11.25 6.85 10.02
CA HIS A 45 -10.98 8.28 10.13
C HIS A 45 -11.56 9.04 8.92
N PRO A 46 -12.90 9.15 8.79
CA PRO A 46 -13.53 9.82 7.66
C PRO A 46 -13.10 11.30 7.56
N PRO A 47 -13.18 11.92 6.37
CA PRO A 47 -12.71 13.30 6.15
C PRO A 47 -13.33 14.34 7.08
N SER A 48 -14.53 14.07 7.62
CA SER A 48 -15.20 14.91 8.62
C SER A 48 -14.46 15.01 9.95
N LYS A 49 -13.60 14.04 10.30
CA LYS A 49 -12.76 14.05 11.51
C LYS A 49 -11.40 14.69 11.30
N GLY A 50 -11.04 15.01 10.05
CA GLY A 50 -9.72 15.48 9.70
C GLY A 50 -9.35 15.07 8.29
N ARG A 51 -8.64 15.97 7.59
CA ARG A 51 -8.19 15.73 6.22
C ARG A 51 -6.68 15.58 6.09
N ARG A 52 -5.90 16.02 7.08
CA ARG A 52 -4.43 15.95 7.01
C ARG A 52 -3.96 14.56 7.42
N ILE A 53 -3.19 13.90 6.55
CA ILE A 53 -2.61 12.59 6.81
C ILE A 53 -1.13 12.64 6.46
N LEU A 54 -0.26 12.16 7.35
CA LEU A 54 1.13 11.93 7.03
C LEU A 54 1.28 10.47 6.56
N VAL A 55 1.86 10.28 5.38
CA VAL A 55 2.20 8.96 4.85
C VAL A 55 3.72 8.82 4.86
N ALA A 56 4.25 7.98 5.75
CA ALA A 56 5.68 7.73 5.88
C ALA A 56 6.07 6.48 5.08
N CYS A 57 6.74 6.66 3.95
CA CYS A 57 7.10 5.59 3.04
C CYS A 57 8.55 5.12 3.27
N GLY A 58 8.74 3.80 3.38
CA GLY A 58 10.05 3.15 3.40
C GLY A 58 10.56 2.80 1.99
N PRO A 59 11.80 2.30 1.84
CA PRO A 59 12.43 2.05 0.54
C PRO A 59 11.98 0.76 -0.19
N GLY A 60 11.01 0.01 0.35
CA GLY A 60 10.56 -1.28 -0.18
C GLY A 60 9.07 -1.28 -0.55
N ASN A 61 8.51 -2.48 -0.74
CA ASN A 61 7.13 -2.66 -1.21
C ASN A 61 6.09 -1.93 -0.33
N ASN A 62 6.21 -2.00 1.00
CA ASN A 62 5.32 -1.26 1.91
C ASN A 62 5.36 0.27 1.69
N GLY A 63 6.49 0.80 1.23
CA GLY A 63 6.58 2.20 0.83
C GLY A 63 5.73 2.49 -0.39
N GLY A 64 5.79 1.61 -1.39
CA GLY A 64 4.94 1.64 -2.58
C GLY A 64 3.45 1.55 -2.25
N ASP A 65 3.05 0.64 -1.37
CA ASP A 65 1.66 0.56 -0.87
C ASP A 65 1.22 1.89 -0.25
N GLY A 66 2.11 2.53 0.51
CA GLY A 66 1.89 3.85 1.09
C GLY A 66 1.70 4.94 0.02
N LEU A 67 2.50 4.93 -1.05
CA LEU A 67 2.36 5.89 -2.15
C LEU A 67 1.02 5.72 -2.89
N VAL A 68 0.61 4.46 -3.15
CA VAL A 68 -0.70 4.14 -3.72
C VAL A 68 -1.82 4.62 -2.78
N ALA A 69 -1.72 4.30 -1.48
CA ALA A 69 -2.70 4.73 -0.49
C ALA A 69 -2.81 6.27 -0.42
N ALA A 70 -1.68 6.99 -0.49
CA ALA A 70 -1.67 8.45 -0.51
C ALA A 70 -2.44 9.00 -1.73
N ARG A 71 -2.26 8.42 -2.92
CA ARG A 71 -3.00 8.82 -4.13
C ARG A 71 -4.50 8.58 -3.99
N HIS A 72 -4.93 7.42 -3.50
CA HIS A 72 -6.36 7.17 -3.26
C HIS A 72 -6.95 8.09 -2.20
N LEU A 73 -6.23 8.34 -1.11
CA LEU A 73 -6.64 9.29 -0.07
C LEU A 73 -6.81 10.71 -0.62
N TRP A 74 -5.92 11.15 -1.52
CA TRP A 74 -6.11 12.42 -2.23
C TRP A 74 -7.44 12.44 -2.99
N HIS A 75 -7.76 11.38 -3.74
CA HIS A 75 -9.04 11.28 -4.46
C HIS A 75 -10.27 11.23 -3.54
N TYR A 76 -10.12 10.75 -2.29
CA TYR A 76 -11.19 10.77 -1.28
C TYR A 76 -11.36 12.15 -0.61
N GLY A 77 -10.56 13.15 -0.96
CA GLY A 77 -10.66 14.51 -0.41
C GLY A 77 -9.79 14.77 0.81
N TYR A 78 -8.84 13.88 1.14
CA TYR A 78 -7.81 14.15 2.12
C TYR A 78 -6.73 15.08 1.56
N LYS A 79 -5.83 15.51 2.44
CA LYS A 79 -4.62 16.30 2.17
C LYS A 79 -3.40 15.50 2.68
N PRO A 80 -3.03 14.40 2.00
CA PRO A 80 -1.85 13.62 2.36
C PRO A 80 -0.57 14.43 2.16
N THR A 81 0.35 14.33 3.12
CA THR A 81 1.75 14.73 3.00
C THR A 81 2.59 13.47 3.01
N ILE A 82 3.51 13.33 2.05
CA ILE A 82 4.36 12.15 1.94
C ILE A 82 5.74 12.47 2.52
N TYR A 83 6.22 11.62 3.41
CA TYR A 83 7.61 11.60 3.87
C TYR A 83 8.28 10.33 3.32
N TYR A 84 9.17 10.50 2.34
CA TYR A 84 9.84 9.39 1.65
C TYR A 84 11.36 9.61 1.57
N PRO A 85 12.10 9.42 2.69
CA PRO A 85 13.49 9.85 2.80
C PRO A 85 14.49 8.96 2.04
N LYS A 86 14.13 7.71 1.76
CA LYS A 86 14.97 6.77 1.01
C LYS A 86 14.12 6.09 -0.05
N GLN A 87 14.36 6.45 -1.31
CA GLN A 87 13.65 5.86 -2.43
C GLN A 87 14.24 4.49 -2.78
N GLY A 88 13.35 3.53 -3.07
CA GLY A 88 13.73 2.22 -3.57
C GLY A 88 14.40 2.31 -4.94
N LYS A 89 15.23 1.32 -5.28
CA LYS A 89 15.90 1.25 -6.59
C LYS A 89 15.02 0.69 -7.72
N ASN A 90 13.80 0.28 -7.40
CA ASN A 90 12.91 -0.38 -8.36
C ASN A 90 12.43 0.64 -9.41
N GLU A 91 12.47 0.27 -10.69
CA GLU A 91 12.07 1.13 -11.82
C GLU A 91 10.61 1.59 -11.69
N LEU A 92 9.75 0.80 -11.01
CA LEU A 92 8.37 1.18 -10.68
C LEU A 92 8.24 2.50 -9.90
N TYR A 93 9.31 2.95 -9.23
CA TYR A 93 9.33 4.19 -8.45
C TYR A 93 10.04 5.35 -9.17
N GLN A 94 10.61 5.11 -10.34
CA GLN A 94 11.29 6.13 -11.14
C GLN A 94 10.31 6.64 -12.21
N VAL A 95 9.77 7.83 -12.00
CA VAL A 95 8.99 8.58 -12.98
C VAL A 95 9.82 9.78 -13.43
#